data_AF-A0A4S5BJP5-F1
#
_entry.id   AF-A0A4S5BJP5-F1
#
_cell.length_a   1.000
_cell.length_b   1.000
_cell.length_c   1.000
_cell.angle_alpha   90.00
_cell.angle_beta   90.00
_cell.angle_gamma   90.00
#
_symmetry.space_group_name_H-M   'P 1'
#
loop_
_entity.id
_entity.type
_entity.pdbx_description
1 polymer ?
#
loop_
_entity_poly.entity_id
_entity_poly.type
_entity_poly.pdbx_seq_one_letter_code
_entity_poly.pdbx_strand_id
1 'polypeptide(L)'
;MILTWVNDERALVLLPTHRPGAPWYIVMDSAAWQYDDMAYLARASIKAAEVLGMQGSETKIGSILHDHLGDLVTMPSAPPVEKTKTTFGEMRAMADGQLIGGEEIRMDRAEGPVYG
;
A
#
# COMPACT_ATOMS: atom_id res chain seq x y z
N MET A 1 -11.86 6.14 4.22
CA MET A 1 -10.90 5.04 4.12
C MET A 1 -10.49 4.91 2.67
N ILE A 2 -9.21 4.68 2.40
CA ILE A 2 -8.66 4.44 1.06
C ILE A 2 -7.96 3.08 1.09
N LEU A 3 -8.16 2.28 0.06
CA LEU A 3 -7.39 1.06 -0.22
C LEU A 3 -6.33 1.40 -1.27
N THR A 4 -5.07 1.18 -0.95
CA THR A 4 -3.93 1.50 -1.82
C THR A 4 -2.75 0.58 -1.51
N TRP A 5 -1.63 0.76 -2.20
CA TRP A 5 -0.37 0.14 -1.85
C TRP A 5 0.53 1.12 -1.11
N VAL A 6 1.24 0.65 -0.10
CA VAL A 6 2.29 1.36 0.62
C VAL A 6 3.48 0.41 0.67
N ASN A 7 4.66 0.85 0.20
CA ASN A 7 5.86 0.01 0.11
C ASN A 7 5.60 -1.33 -0.60
N ASP A 8 4.92 -1.29 -1.76
CA ASP A 8 4.51 -2.47 -2.55
C ASP A 8 3.59 -3.48 -1.85
N GLU A 9 3.11 -3.15 -0.65
CA GLU A 9 2.18 -3.98 0.13
C GLU A 9 0.78 -3.36 0.14
N ARG A 10 -0.27 -4.19 0.11
CA ARG A 10 -1.65 -3.69 0.20
C ARG A 10 -1.86 -3.04 1.57
N ALA A 11 -2.54 -1.91 1.56
CA ALA A 11 -2.72 -1.07 2.73
C ALA A 11 -4.13 -0.48 2.79
N LEU A 12 -4.73 -0.55 3.97
CA LEU A 12 -5.94 0.17 4.32
C LEU A 12 -5.54 1.44 5.07
N VAL A 13 -5.90 2.60 4.49
CA VAL A 13 -5.50 3.92 4.99
C VAL A 13 -6.74 4.67 5.50
N LEU A 14 -6.68 5.09 6.77
CA LEU A 14 -7.67 5.96 7.39
C LEU A 14 -7.18 7.41 7.38
N LEU A 15 -8.05 8.29 6.87
CA LEU A 15 -7.82 9.71 6.68
C LEU A 15 -9.01 10.49 7.23
N PRO A 16 -8.80 11.49 8.08
CA PRO A 16 -9.90 12.31 8.59
C PRO A 16 -10.28 13.38 7.57
N THR A 17 -11.52 13.35 7.08
CA THR A 17 -12.01 14.25 6.03
C THR A 17 -11.93 15.74 6.36
N HIS A 18 -12.17 16.11 7.62
CA HIS A 18 -12.28 17.51 8.05
C HIS A 18 -11.11 17.98 8.92
N ARG A 19 -9.98 17.25 8.91
CA ARG A 19 -8.77 17.62 9.66
C ARG A 19 -7.54 17.61 8.74
N PRO A 20 -7.36 18.66 7.92
CA PRO A 20 -6.18 18.77 7.08
C PRO A 20 -4.91 18.78 7.93
N GLY A 21 -3.89 18.02 7.52
CA GLY A 21 -2.63 17.88 8.25
C GLY A 21 -2.62 16.85 9.39
N ALA A 22 -3.76 16.21 9.70
CA ALA A 22 -3.77 15.12 10.66
C ALA A 22 -2.98 13.90 10.13
N PRO A 23 -2.28 13.16 11.01
CA PRO A 23 -1.59 11.93 10.64
C PRO A 23 -2.54 10.89 10.05
N TRP A 24 -1.98 9.98 9.25
CA TRP A 24 -2.72 8.85 8.67
C TRP A 24 -2.56 7.63 9.57
N TYR A 25 -3.60 6.80 9.62
CA TYR A 25 -3.51 5.49 10.26
C TYR A 25 -3.56 4.41 9.19
N ILE A 26 -2.54 3.55 9.13
CA ILE A 26 -2.34 2.60 8.04
C ILE A 26 -2.33 1.19 8.63
N VAL A 27 -3.13 0.30 8.03
CA VAL A 27 -3.11 -1.14 8.29
C VAL A 27 -2.51 -1.84 7.08
N MET A 28 -1.40 -2.52 7.30
CA MET A 28 -0.70 -3.32 6.29
C MET A 28 -1.28 -4.74 6.24
N ASP A 29 -1.35 -5.34 5.05
CA ASP A 29 -1.87 -6.71 4.84
C ASP A 29 -1.18 -7.76 5.73
N SER A 30 0.15 -7.66 5.90
CA SER A 30 0.97 -8.52 6.77
C SER A 30 0.55 -8.50 8.25
N ALA A 31 -0.14 -7.44 8.68
CA ALA A 31 -0.67 -7.30 10.04
C ALA A 31 -2.21 -7.40 10.10
N ALA A 32 -2.90 -7.55 8.96
CA ALA A 32 -4.36 -7.54 8.88
C ALA A 32 -5.01 -8.66 9.72
N TRP A 33 -4.37 -9.83 9.77
CA TRP A 33 -4.84 -10.99 10.56
C TRP A 33 -5.00 -10.71 12.05
N GLN A 34 -4.26 -9.74 12.61
CA GLN A 34 -4.35 -9.40 14.04
C GLN A 34 -5.71 -8.78 14.39
N TYR A 35 -6.39 -8.16 13.42
CA TYR A 35 -7.66 -7.48 13.61
C TYR A 35 -8.86 -8.44 13.67
N ASP A 36 -8.66 -9.74 13.44
CA ASP A 36 -9.65 -10.79 13.71
C ASP A 36 -9.84 -11.01 15.22
N ASP A 37 -8.80 -10.76 16.04
CA ASP A 37 -8.92 -10.72 17.50
C ASP A 37 -9.61 -9.42 17.94
N MET A 38 -10.82 -9.55 18.50
CA MET A 38 -11.60 -8.42 19.03
C MET A 38 -10.83 -7.58 20.07
N ALA A 39 -10.00 -8.20 20.90
CA ALA A 39 -9.22 -7.48 21.90
C ALA A 39 -8.13 -6.62 21.24
N TYR A 40 -7.50 -7.13 20.19
CA TYR A 40 -6.56 -6.38 19.38
C TYR A 40 -7.26 -5.25 18.62
N LEU A 41 -8.37 -5.54 17.94
CA LEU A 41 -9.16 -4.55 17.21
C LEU A 41 -9.57 -3.38 18.11
N ALA A 42 -10.03 -3.65 19.34
CA ALA A 42 -10.39 -2.61 20.29
C ALA A 42 -9.20 -1.70 20.65
N ARG A 43 -8.03 -2.29 20.95
CA ARG A 43 -6.80 -1.51 21.24
C ARG A 43 -6.33 -0.72 20.03
N ALA A 44 -6.34 -1.33 18.85
CA ALA A 44 -5.96 -0.67 17.60
C ALA A 44 -6.89 0.50 17.28
N SER A 45 -8.19 0.35 17.53
CA SER A 45 -9.19 1.41 17.34
C SER A 45 -8.99 2.60 18.26
N ILE A 46 -8.63 2.37 19.54
CA ILE A 46 -8.24 3.44 20.46
C ILE A 46 -7.01 4.17 19.93
N LYS A 47 -5.98 3.44 19.48
CA LYS A 47 -4.76 4.06 18.96
C LYS A 47 -5.02 4.83 17.67
N ALA A 48 -5.84 4.30 16.77
CA ALA A 48 -6.24 4.98 15.56
C ALA A 48 -7.02 6.26 15.87
N ALA A 49 -7.94 6.22 16.83
CA ALA A 49 -8.66 7.41 17.30
C ALA A 49 -7.70 8.48 17.85
N GLU A 50 -6.69 8.07 18.62
CA GLU A 50 -5.66 8.98 19.14
C GLU A 50 -4.85 9.63 18.00
N VAL A 51 -4.35 8.83 17.05
CA VAL A 51 -3.54 9.28 15.91
C VAL A 51 -4.31 10.24 15.02
N LEU A 52 -5.60 9.96 14.78
CA LEU A 52 -6.47 10.75 13.92
C LEU A 52 -7.06 11.98 14.62
N GLY A 53 -6.85 12.14 15.94
CA GLY A 53 -7.50 13.19 16.75
C GLY A 53 -9.02 13.02 16.80
N MET A 54 -9.49 11.77 16.86
CA MET A 54 -10.88 11.33 16.79
C MET A 54 -11.29 10.54 18.05
N GLN A 55 -10.79 10.92 19.22
CA GLN A 55 -11.20 10.32 20.49
C GLN A 55 -12.73 10.33 20.63
N GLY A 56 -13.30 9.23 21.12
CA GLY A 56 -14.75 8.99 21.17
C GLY A 56 -15.35 8.36 19.90
N SER A 57 -14.54 8.15 18.85
CA SER A 57 -14.96 7.47 17.61
C SER A 57 -14.41 6.05 17.49
N GLU A 58 -13.90 5.46 18.58
CA GLU A 58 -13.19 4.17 18.58
C GLU A 58 -14.05 3.06 18.00
N THR A 59 -15.31 2.94 18.43
CA THR A 59 -16.22 1.91 17.91
C THR A 59 -16.47 2.06 16.42
N LYS A 60 -16.63 3.31 15.93
CA LYS A 60 -16.84 3.58 14.51
C LYS A 60 -15.59 3.24 13.69
N ILE A 61 -14.41 3.56 14.21
CA ILE A 61 -13.14 3.22 13.57
C ILE A 61 -12.98 1.69 13.55
N GLY A 62 -13.28 1.00 14.65
CA GLY A 62 -13.22 -0.46 14.73
C GLY A 62 -14.13 -1.16 13.72
N SER A 63 -15.37 -0.68 13.54
CA SER A 63 -16.27 -1.19 12.50
C SER A 63 -15.67 -1.00 11.11
N ILE A 64 -15.20 0.21 10.78
CA ILE A 64 -14.56 0.50 9.47
C ILE A 64 -13.37 -0.42 9.23
N LEU A 65 -12.52 -0.62 10.25
CA LEU A 65 -11.36 -1.50 10.15
C LEU A 65 -11.82 -2.92 9.84
N HIS A 66 -12.70 -3.50 10.66
CA HIS A 66 -13.18 -4.86 10.51
C HIS A 66 -13.90 -5.12 9.18
N ASP A 67 -14.81 -4.22 8.79
CA ASP A 67 -15.65 -4.36 7.59
C ASP A 67 -14.82 -4.37 6.30
N HIS A 68 -13.67 -3.69 6.30
CA HIS A 68 -12.83 -3.54 5.11
C HIS A 68 -11.56 -4.41 5.12
N LEU A 69 -11.37 -5.29 6.11
CA LEU A 69 -10.28 -6.28 6.09
C LEU A 69 -10.43 -7.25 4.91
N GLY A 70 -11.65 -7.67 4.61
CA GLY A 70 -11.93 -8.53 3.46
C GLY A 70 -11.54 -7.87 2.14
N ASP A 71 -11.85 -6.59 1.98
CA ASP A 71 -11.46 -5.81 0.80
C ASP A 71 -9.93 -5.69 0.69
N LEU A 72 -9.24 -5.46 1.81
CA LEU A 72 -7.78 -5.38 1.86
C LEU A 72 -7.10 -6.67 1.36
N VAL A 73 -7.56 -7.84 1.85
CA VAL A 73 -6.99 -9.15 1.49
C VAL A 73 -7.32 -9.56 0.05
N THR A 74 -8.36 -8.98 -0.53
CA THR A 74 -8.76 -9.25 -1.93
C THR A 74 -8.20 -8.24 -2.93
N MET A 75 -7.51 -7.18 -2.46
CA MET A 75 -6.84 -6.24 -3.36
C MET A 75 -5.86 -6.95 -4.29
N PRO A 76 -5.71 -6.49 -5.55
CA PRO A 76 -4.66 -6.99 -6.42
C PRO A 76 -3.27 -6.69 -5.84
N SER A 77 -2.27 -7.43 -6.32
CA SER A 77 -0.86 -7.11 -6.03
C SER A 77 -0.51 -5.70 -6.52
N ALA A 78 0.52 -5.09 -5.91
CA ALA A 78 0.98 -3.78 -6.31
C ALA A 78 1.27 -3.73 -7.82
N PRO A 79 0.91 -2.63 -8.50
CA PRO A 79 1.30 -2.45 -9.89
C PRO A 79 2.83 -2.52 -10.00
N PRO A 80 3.37 -3.11 -11.09
CA PRO A 80 4.81 -3.16 -11.29
C PRO A 80 5.36 -1.73 -11.35
N VAL A 81 6.58 -1.55 -10.83
CA VAL A 81 7.28 -0.27 -10.82
C VAL A 81 7.28 0.33 -12.24
N GLU A 82 6.89 1.61 -12.35
CA GLU A 82 6.93 2.31 -13.64
C GLU A 82 8.37 2.32 -14.15
N LYS A 83 8.60 1.62 -15.26
CA LYS A 83 9.88 1.68 -15.96
C LYS A 83 10.00 3.02 -16.70
N THR A 84 11.20 3.58 -16.70
CA THR A 84 11.54 4.81 -17.43
C THR A 84 11.22 4.66 -18.92
N LYS A 85 10.76 5.73 -19.60
CA LYS A 85 10.49 5.71 -21.05
C LYS A 85 11.74 5.48 -21.90
N THR A 86 12.93 5.78 -21.37
CA THR A 86 14.21 5.63 -22.05
C THR A 86 14.73 4.20 -21.90
N THR A 87 14.99 3.54 -23.02
CA THR A 87 15.66 2.23 -23.04
C THR A 87 17.09 2.37 -22.53
N PHE A 88 17.43 1.63 -21.48
CA PHE A 88 18.76 1.65 -20.86
C PHE A 88 19.69 0.60 -21.50
N GLY A 89 19.13 -0.55 -21.88
CA GLY A 89 19.87 -1.61 -22.56
C GLY A 89 18.94 -2.64 -23.18
N GLU A 90 19.51 -3.67 -23.79
CA GLU A 90 18.76 -4.77 -24.41
C GLU A 90 19.31 -6.09 -23.89
N MET A 91 18.43 -6.93 -23.35
CA MET A 91 18.78 -8.31 -23.02
C MET A 91 18.56 -9.16 -24.28
N ARG A 92 19.60 -9.89 -24.69
CA ARG A 92 19.51 -10.86 -25.79
C ARG A 92 19.83 -12.26 -25.28
N ALA A 93 18.85 -13.15 -25.39
CA ALA A 93 19.03 -14.57 -25.16
C ALA A 93 19.50 -15.23 -26.45
N MET A 94 20.70 -15.83 -26.41
CA MET A 94 21.33 -16.47 -27.55
C MET A 94 21.47 -17.98 -27.29
N ALA A 95 21.18 -18.80 -28.29
CA ALA A 95 21.52 -20.23 -28.32
C ALA A 95 22.27 -20.53 -29.61
N ASP A 96 23.40 -21.23 -29.53
CA ASP A 96 24.26 -21.58 -30.67
C ASP A 96 24.61 -20.40 -31.59
N GLY A 97 24.78 -19.21 -30.99
CA GLY A 97 25.08 -17.97 -31.73
C GLY A 97 23.87 -17.35 -32.45
N GLN A 98 22.67 -17.91 -32.32
CA GLN A 98 21.43 -17.35 -32.84
C GLN A 98 20.59 -16.71 -31.71
N LEU A 99 19.97 -15.57 -32.02
CA LEU A 99 19.05 -14.89 -31.11
C LEU A 99 17.75 -15.67 -31.03
N ILE A 100 17.40 -16.15 -29.83
CA ILE A 100 16.18 -16.92 -29.57
C ILE A 100 15.11 -16.10 -28.83
N GLY A 101 15.48 -14.94 -28.30
CA GLY A 101 14.55 -14.00 -27.66
C GLY A 101 15.28 -12.81 -27.06
N GLY A 102 14.56 -11.75 -26.74
CA GLY A 102 15.15 -10.58 -26.09
C GLY A 102 14.10 -9.61 -25.54
N GLU A 103 14.49 -8.84 -24.54
CA GLU A 103 13.66 -7.81 -23.92
C GLU A 103 14.46 -6.51 -23.78
N GLU A 104 13.83 -5.38 -24.09
CA GLU A 104 14.40 -4.07 -23.78
C GLU A 104 14.43 -3.86 -22.26
N ILE A 105 15.62 -3.66 -21.70
CA ILE A 105 15.78 -3.30 -20.31
C ILE A 105 15.57 -1.79 -20.17
N ARG A 106 14.54 -1.43 -19.42
CA ARG A 106 14.28 -0.05 -18.98
C ARG A 106 14.52 0.01 -17.48
N MET A 107 15.20 1.06 -17.03
CA MET A 107 15.44 1.28 -15.60
C MET A 107 14.13 1.59 -14.88
N ASP A 108 14.00 1.12 -13.65
CA ASP A 108 12.94 1.58 -12.76
C ASP A 108 13.07 3.10 -12.58
N ARG A 109 11.96 3.80 -12.66
CA ARG A 109 11.94 5.23 -12.42
C ARG A 109 12.26 5.46 -10.94
N ALA A 110 13.41 6.06 -10.64
CA ALA A 110 13.76 6.41 -9.27
C ALA A 110 12.67 7.32 -8.67
N GLU A 111 12.02 6.86 -7.60
CA GLU A 111 10.98 7.61 -6.91
C GLU A 111 11.58 8.77 -6.11
N GLY A 112 11.18 9.98 -6.45
CA GLY A 112 11.44 11.16 -5.66
C GLY A 112 10.86 12.40 -6.36
N PRO A 113 9.97 13.19 -5.72
CA PRO A 113 9.64 14.50 -6.24
C PRO A 113 10.90 15.36 -6.25
N VAL A 114 11.26 15.91 -7.42
CA VAL A 114 12.22 17.01 -7.49
C VAL A 114 11.46 18.27 -7.07
N TYR A 115 11.65 18.68 -5.83
CA TYR A 115 11.23 20.00 -5.39
C TYR A 115 12.19 21.04 -5.97
N GLY A 116 11.72 21.74 -7.01
CA GLY A 116 12.32 22.99 -7.50
C GLY A 116 11.63 24.20 -6.92
#